data_AF-Q8I2L4-F1
#
_entry.id   AF-Q8I2L4-F1
#
_cell.length_a   1.000
_cell.length_b   1.000
_cell.length_c   1.000
_cell.angle_alpha   90.00
_cell.angle_beta   90.00
_cell.angle_gamma   90.00
#
_symmetry.space_group_name_H-M   'P 1'
#
loop_
_entity.id
_entity.type
_entity.pdbx_description
1 polymer ?
#
loop_
_entity_poly.entity_id
_entity_poly.type
_entity_poly.pdbx_seq_one_letter_code
_entity_poly.pdbx_strand_id
1 'polypeptide(L)'
;MGQISSKEDEIEKQNIYATYPGLEQQLDMVFACHDISKQGKLSYKTVEMILRHFLMQCGFMEYVCRFVDENGTLDLKHVSNYLSIKKLMYKLKCCGESMLTLDEMKELVIIFLKKISDTYTEDQTKWLEQMKSSQEQQDKALEEAMYKYEKNILFHHAVKEQQILQNDKKLNEWNENVENAYEAQQEILRQFESSRKKNIDISLEKNNELIIAKDYIDKIKEAATDNKYDNSKCFIYPASSAPCGACTSAGAIIHHRRYKEKRRKKEYSLCL
;
A
#
# COMPACT_ATOMS: atom_id res chain seq x y z
N MET A 1 55.87 -49.85 -12.79
CA MET A 1 54.39 -49.74 -12.68
C MET A 1 53.82 -50.46 -11.45
N GLY A 2 54.37 -51.59 -10.98
CA GLY A 2 53.76 -52.36 -9.88
C GLY A 2 53.96 -51.88 -8.43
N GLN A 3 54.85 -50.92 -8.15
CA GLN A 3 55.12 -50.43 -6.78
C GLN A 3 54.25 -49.24 -6.34
N ILE A 4 53.61 -48.55 -7.28
CA ILE A 4 52.79 -47.37 -6.98
C ILE A 4 51.39 -47.82 -6.55
N SER A 5 50.78 -48.74 -7.30
CA SER A 5 49.48 -49.32 -6.94
C SER A 5 49.50 -50.02 -5.58
N SER A 6 50.57 -50.76 -5.25
CA SER A 6 50.66 -51.46 -3.97
C SER A 6 50.68 -50.51 -2.77
N LYS A 7 51.31 -49.33 -2.90
CA LYS A 7 51.34 -48.33 -1.83
C LYS A 7 49.96 -47.67 -1.65
N GLU A 8 49.29 -47.34 -2.74
CA GLU A 8 47.93 -46.80 -2.70
C GLU A 8 46.97 -47.81 -2.05
N ASP A 9 47.05 -49.10 -2.45
CA ASP A 9 46.25 -50.19 -1.87
C ASP A 9 46.50 -50.36 -0.36
N GLU A 10 47.75 -50.27 0.09
CA GLU A 10 48.11 -50.34 1.52
C GLU A 10 47.57 -49.15 2.31
N ILE A 11 47.68 -47.93 1.77
CA ILE A 11 47.14 -46.70 2.39
C ILE A 11 45.62 -46.80 2.50
N GLU A 12 44.94 -47.28 1.45
CA GLU A 12 43.49 -47.48 1.46
C GLU A 12 43.06 -48.50 2.52
N LYS A 13 43.77 -49.63 2.61
CA LYS A 13 43.51 -50.66 3.63
C LYS A 13 43.69 -50.09 5.04
N GLN A 14 44.75 -49.30 5.27
CA GLN A 14 44.99 -48.63 6.55
C GLN A 14 43.90 -47.61 6.89
N ASN A 15 43.47 -46.80 5.92
CA ASN A 15 42.41 -45.81 6.12
C ASN A 15 41.08 -46.48 6.50
N ILE A 16 40.72 -47.57 5.82
CA ILE A 16 39.50 -48.31 6.11
C ILE A 16 39.56 -48.94 7.51
N TYR A 17 40.66 -49.59 7.89
CA TYR A 17 40.77 -50.15 9.25
C TYR A 17 40.88 -49.10 10.35
N ALA A 18 41.41 -47.91 10.06
CA ALA A 18 41.34 -46.77 10.97
C ALA A 18 39.89 -46.29 11.16
N THR A 19 39.07 -46.36 10.11
CA THR A 19 37.66 -45.94 10.13
C THR A 19 36.78 -46.97 10.86
N TYR A 20 37.13 -48.26 10.76
CA TYR A 20 36.42 -49.36 11.42
C TYR A 20 37.38 -50.13 12.35
N PRO A 21 37.66 -49.61 13.56
CA PRO A 21 38.50 -50.31 14.53
C PRO A 21 37.93 -51.69 14.87
N GLY A 22 38.78 -52.71 14.92
CA GLY A 22 38.35 -54.08 15.23
C GLY A 22 37.83 -54.88 14.03
N LEU A 23 37.66 -54.26 12.86
CA LEU A 23 37.12 -54.90 11.66
C LEU A 23 37.91 -56.16 11.28
N GLU A 24 39.24 -56.06 11.27
CA GLU A 24 40.08 -57.18 10.88
C GLU A 24 39.90 -58.38 11.81
N GLN A 25 39.91 -58.14 13.13
CA GLN A 25 39.72 -59.19 14.14
C GLN A 25 38.30 -59.77 14.08
N GLN A 26 37.28 -58.95 13.81
CA GLN A 26 35.90 -59.41 13.65
C GLN A 26 35.79 -60.34 12.44
N LEU A 27 36.40 -59.99 11.31
CA LEU A 27 36.42 -60.82 10.11
C LEU A 27 37.16 -62.14 10.35
N ASP A 28 38.29 -62.11 11.07
CA ASP A 28 39.05 -63.31 11.43
C ASP A 28 38.18 -64.27 12.28
N MET A 29 37.51 -63.75 13.29
CA MET A 29 36.61 -64.54 14.15
C MET A 29 35.44 -65.12 13.37
N VAL A 30 34.75 -64.29 12.56
CA VAL A 30 33.59 -64.73 11.80
C VAL A 30 33.97 -65.78 10.77
N PHE A 31 35.11 -65.63 10.09
CA PHE A 31 35.61 -66.63 9.15
C PHE A 31 35.87 -67.97 9.85
N ALA A 32 36.57 -67.95 10.98
CA ALA A 32 36.87 -69.16 11.76
C ALA A 32 35.61 -69.88 12.26
N CYS A 33 34.56 -69.12 12.62
CA CYS A 33 33.27 -69.70 13.04
C CYS A 33 32.52 -70.41 11.89
N HIS A 34 32.71 -69.98 10.65
CA HIS A 34 32.04 -70.58 9.48
C HIS A 34 32.90 -71.66 8.79
N ASP A 35 34.22 -71.66 8.96
CA ASP A 35 35.13 -72.68 8.44
C ASP A 35 35.15 -73.94 9.35
N ILE A 36 33.98 -74.57 9.49
CA ILE A 36 33.78 -75.75 10.36
C ILE A 36 34.71 -76.91 9.96
N SER A 37 34.97 -77.05 8.66
CA SER A 37 35.84 -78.10 8.11
C SER A 37 37.34 -77.78 8.20
N LYS A 38 37.71 -76.58 8.66
CA LYS A 38 39.10 -76.08 8.74
C LYS A 38 39.85 -76.19 7.41
N GLN A 39 39.16 -75.91 6.31
CA GLN A 39 39.74 -75.95 4.96
C GLN A 39 40.46 -74.64 4.59
N GLY A 40 40.32 -73.59 5.41
CA GLY A 40 40.82 -72.26 5.15
C GLY A 40 40.06 -71.54 4.02
N LYS A 41 38.86 -72.02 3.66
CA LYS A 41 38.08 -71.52 2.53
C LYS A 41 36.57 -71.54 2.80
N LEU A 42 35.88 -70.50 2.35
CA LEU A 42 34.42 -70.38 2.41
C LEU A 42 33.85 -70.14 1.01
N SER A 43 32.64 -70.65 0.75
CA SER A 43 31.93 -70.34 -0.50
C SER A 43 31.59 -68.85 -0.57
N TYR A 44 31.57 -68.28 -1.78
CA TYR A 44 31.12 -66.90 -1.99
C TYR A 44 29.71 -66.67 -1.41
N LYS A 45 28.79 -67.64 -1.51
CA LYS A 45 27.45 -67.54 -0.92
C LYS A 45 27.49 -67.30 0.59
N THR A 46 28.36 -67.99 1.32
CA THR A 46 28.55 -67.78 2.76
C THR A 46 29.19 -66.42 3.04
N VAL A 47 30.22 -66.07 2.26
CA VAL A 47 30.95 -64.79 2.40
C VAL A 47 30.04 -63.59 2.11
N GLU A 48 29.18 -63.67 1.09
CA GLU A 48 28.21 -62.64 0.74
C GLU A 48 27.25 -62.38 1.90
N MET A 49 26.72 -63.44 2.52
CA MET A 49 25.82 -63.30 3.67
C MET A 49 26.51 -62.62 4.86
N ILE A 50 27.76 -63.00 5.14
CA ILE A 50 28.58 -62.37 6.18
C ILE A 50 28.80 -60.90 5.85
N LEU A 51 29.22 -60.59 4.63
CA LEU A 51 29.48 -59.22 4.18
C LEU A 51 28.21 -58.37 4.28
N ARG A 52 27.09 -58.85 3.73
CA ARG A 52 25.81 -58.12 3.74
C ARG A 52 25.35 -57.84 5.16
N HIS A 53 25.41 -58.84 6.04
CA HIS A 53 25.09 -58.65 7.45
C HIS A 53 26.01 -57.63 8.12
N PHE A 54 27.31 -57.72 7.86
CA PHE A 54 28.29 -56.77 8.39
C PHE A 54 28.01 -55.33 7.94
N LEU A 55 27.82 -55.10 6.64
CA LEU A 55 27.54 -53.77 6.10
C LEU A 55 26.23 -53.19 6.65
N MET A 56 25.20 -54.02 6.83
CA MET A 56 23.95 -53.61 7.48
C MET A 56 24.17 -53.24 8.95
N GLN A 57 24.97 -54.03 9.70
CA GLN A 57 25.29 -53.75 11.10
C GLN A 57 26.07 -52.44 11.26
N CYS A 58 26.91 -52.07 10.28
CA CYS A 58 27.60 -50.79 10.25
C CYS A 58 26.71 -49.59 9.88
N GLY A 59 25.41 -49.81 9.61
CA GLY A 59 24.47 -48.74 9.26
C GLY A 59 24.39 -48.41 7.77
N PHE A 60 25.04 -49.19 6.89
CA PHE A 60 25.01 -48.96 5.45
C PHE A 60 23.80 -49.58 4.75
N MET A 61 22.67 -49.71 5.44
CA MET A 61 21.47 -50.39 4.92
C MET A 61 21.01 -49.78 3.59
N GLU A 62 20.99 -48.45 3.48
CA GLU A 62 20.58 -47.73 2.27
C GLU A 62 21.49 -48.06 1.06
N TYR A 63 22.80 -48.14 1.29
CA TYR A 63 23.76 -48.51 0.25
C TYR A 63 23.72 -50.00 -0.08
N VAL A 64 23.55 -50.86 0.93
CA VAL A 64 23.37 -52.30 0.72
C VAL A 64 22.16 -52.56 -0.17
N CYS A 65 21.00 -51.96 0.12
CA CYS A 65 19.81 -52.07 -0.73
C CYS A 65 20.03 -51.58 -2.16
N ARG A 66 20.89 -50.58 -2.37
CA ARG A 66 21.23 -50.06 -3.70
C ARG A 66 22.15 -50.98 -4.49
N PHE A 67 22.94 -51.83 -3.83
CA PHE A 67 23.91 -52.73 -4.47
C PHE A 67 23.47 -54.18 -4.53
N VAL A 68 22.22 -54.46 -4.17
CA VAL A 68 21.64 -55.80 -4.15
C VAL A 68 20.93 -56.09 -5.49
N ASP A 69 21.01 -57.34 -5.94
CA ASP A 69 20.31 -57.85 -7.12
C ASP A 69 18.82 -58.14 -6.85
N GLU A 70 18.11 -58.61 -7.88
CA GLU A 70 16.69 -58.99 -7.78
C GLU A 70 16.41 -60.08 -6.74
N ASN A 71 17.42 -60.88 -6.34
CA ASN A 71 17.30 -61.97 -5.38
C ASN A 71 17.62 -61.55 -3.94
N GLY A 72 18.00 -60.29 -3.69
CA GLY A 72 18.38 -59.86 -2.34
C GLY A 72 19.86 -60.09 -1.99
N THR A 73 20.70 -60.44 -2.96
CA THR A 73 22.14 -60.70 -2.78
C THR A 73 22.99 -59.54 -3.29
N LEU A 74 24.16 -59.30 -2.70
CA LEU A 74 25.07 -58.25 -3.18
C LEU A 74 25.53 -58.51 -4.62
N ASP A 75 25.14 -57.63 -5.54
CA ASP A 75 25.47 -57.74 -6.96
C ASP A 75 26.92 -57.30 -7.23
N LEU A 76 27.73 -58.25 -7.67
CA LEU A 76 29.12 -58.02 -8.04
C LEU A 76 29.28 -57.08 -9.24
N LYS A 77 28.22 -56.81 -10.03
CA LYS A 77 28.26 -55.83 -11.11
C LYS A 77 28.63 -54.43 -10.60
N HIS A 78 28.14 -54.02 -9.43
CA HIS A 78 28.42 -52.69 -8.87
C HIS A 78 29.88 -52.49 -8.46
N VAL A 79 30.58 -53.58 -8.15
CA VAL A 79 31.99 -53.57 -7.72
C VAL A 79 32.94 -54.14 -8.78
N SER A 80 32.44 -54.47 -9.98
CA SER A 80 33.21 -55.12 -11.06
C SER A 80 34.51 -54.40 -11.42
N ASN A 81 34.52 -53.07 -11.41
CA ASN A 81 35.72 -52.28 -11.66
C ASN A 81 36.79 -52.49 -10.58
N TYR A 82 36.40 -52.42 -9.29
CA TYR A 82 37.30 -52.64 -8.15
C TYR A 82 37.81 -54.08 -8.10
N LEU A 83 36.95 -55.05 -8.42
CA LEU A 83 37.33 -56.46 -8.51
C LEU A 83 38.38 -56.69 -9.62
N SER A 84 38.31 -55.94 -10.71
CA SER A 84 39.26 -56.05 -11.82
C SER A 84 40.63 -55.53 -11.41
N ILE A 85 40.67 -54.41 -10.67
CA ILE A 85 41.89 -53.80 -10.15
C ILE A 85 42.59 -54.74 -9.16
N LYS A 86 41.85 -55.30 -8.20
CA LYS A 86 42.40 -56.25 -7.20
C LYS A 86 42.60 -57.67 -7.72
N LYS A 87 42.39 -57.91 -9.02
CA LYS A 87 42.49 -59.23 -9.66
C LYS A 87 41.58 -60.30 -9.04
N LEU A 88 40.52 -59.95 -8.30
CA LEU A 88 39.55 -60.94 -7.77
C LEU A 88 38.52 -61.39 -8.81
N MET A 89 38.38 -60.64 -9.91
CA MET A 89 37.35 -60.89 -10.95
C MET A 89 37.34 -62.32 -11.49
N TYR A 90 38.51 -62.93 -11.73
CA TYR A 90 38.56 -64.24 -12.38
C TYR A 90 38.02 -65.36 -11.48
N LYS A 91 38.11 -65.21 -10.15
CA LYS A 91 37.55 -66.18 -9.21
C LYS A 91 36.04 -66.03 -9.08
N LEU A 92 35.56 -64.80 -8.95
CA LEU A 92 34.15 -64.55 -8.65
C LEU A 92 33.20 -64.66 -9.85
N LYS A 93 33.70 -64.54 -11.09
CA LYS A 93 32.88 -64.74 -12.29
C LYS A 93 32.40 -66.19 -12.47
N CYS A 94 33.10 -67.17 -11.90
CA CYS A 94 32.77 -68.58 -12.04
C CYS A 94 31.67 -68.98 -11.04
N CYS A 95 30.41 -68.88 -11.49
CA CYS A 95 29.25 -69.67 -11.04
C CYS A 95 29.00 -69.82 -9.53
N GLY A 96 29.34 -68.86 -8.68
CA GLY A 96 28.98 -68.87 -7.24
C GLY A 96 29.64 -69.98 -6.39
N GLU A 97 30.37 -70.91 -7.00
CA GLU A 97 31.13 -71.99 -6.36
C GLU A 97 32.57 -71.59 -6.03
N SER A 98 32.90 -70.31 -6.19
CA SER A 98 34.23 -69.82 -5.85
C SER A 98 34.47 -69.90 -4.34
N MET A 99 35.52 -70.66 -4.00
CA MET A 99 36.02 -70.81 -2.65
C MET A 99 37.01 -69.68 -2.36
N LEU A 100 36.69 -68.84 -1.37
CA LEU A 100 37.46 -67.67 -0.95
C LEU A 100 38.21 -67.95 0.35
N THR A 101 39.46 -67.50 0.39
CA THR A 101 40.29 -67.47 1.60
C THR A 101 39.94 -66.28 2.49
N LEU A 102 40.46 -66.28 3.72
CA LEU A 102 40.28 -65.19 4.68
C LEU A 102 40.72 -63.82 4.14
N ASP A 103 41.89 -63.77 3.50
CA ASP A 103 42.43 -62.54 2.92
C ASP A 103 41.54 -62.01 1.78
N GLU A 104 40.99 -62.91 0.96
CA GLU A 104 40.08 -62.55 -0.12
C GLU A 104 38.73 -62.03 0.40
N MET A 105 38.23 -62.61 1.50
CA MET A 105 37.05 -62.07 2.19
C MET A 105 37.33 -60.65 2.71
N LYS A 106 38.47 -60.42 3.37
CA LYS A 106 38.88 -59.10 3.84
C LYS A 106 38.97 -58.11 2.68
N GLU A 107 39.56 -58.50 1.57
CA GLU A 107 39.66 -57.66 0.37
C GLU A 107 38.28 -57.32 -0.19
N LEU A 108 37.36 -58.28 -0.21
CA LEU A 108 35.99 -58.07 -0.70
C LEU A 108 35.21 -57.09 0.21
N VAL A 109 35.35 -57.18 1.53
CA VAL A 109 34.79 -56.18 2.47
C VAL A 109 35.35 -54.79 2.19
N ILE A 110 36.66 -54.67 2.03
CA ILE A 110 37.33 -53.41 1.71
C ILE A 110 36.80 -52.83 0.38
N ILE A 111 36.58 -53.67 -0.64
CA ILE A 111 36.03 -53.25 -1.93
C ILE A 111 34.63 -52.66 -1.79
N PHE A 112 33.74 -53.32 -1.04
CA PHE A 112 32.39 -52.80 -0.84
C PHE A 112 32.38 -51.52 0.01
N LEU A 113 33.21 -51.44 1.06
CA LEU A 113 33.36 -50.20 1.83
C LEU A 113 33.88 -49.05 0.98
N LYS A 114 34.84 -49.32 0.08
CA LYS A 114 35.31 -48.33 -0.89
C LYS A 114 34.20 -47.91 -1.86
N LYS A 115 33.42 -48.87 -2.38
CA LYS A 115 32.29 -48.56 -3.25
C LYS A 115 31.26 -47.68 -2.55
N ILE A 116 30.95 -47.96 -1.28
CA ILE A 116 30.06 -47.13 -0.45
C ILE A 116 30.61 -45.72 -0.32
N SER A 117 31.90 -45.58 0.03
CA SER A 117 32.57 -44.28 0.15
C SER A 117 32.49 -43.49 -1.16
N ASP A 118 32.78 -44.11 -2.30
CA ASP A 118 32.74 -43.43 -3.59
C ASP A 118 31.30 -43.00 -3.92
N THR A 119 30.31 -43.87 -3.72
CA THR A 119 28.90 -43.48 -3.93
C THR A 119 28.42 -42.40 -2.97
N TYR A 120 28.90 -42.38 -1.73
CA TYR A 120 28.61 -41.31 -0.78
C TYR A 120 29.14 -39.98 -1.30
N THR A 121 30.38 -39.95 -1.81
CA THR A 121 30.95 -38.72 -2.41
C THR A 121 30.17 -38.28 -3.66
N GLU A 122 29.77 -39.20 -4.54
CA GLU A 122 28.95 -38.90 -5.71
C GLU A 122 27.57 -38.35 -5.34
N ASP A 123 26.92 -38.93 -4.33
CA ASP A 123 25.61 -38.48 -3.86
C ASP A 123 25.73 -37.10 -3.18
N GLN A 124 26.81 -36.86 -2.43
CA GLN A 124 27.11 -35.56 -1.82
C GLN A 124 27.35 -34.48 -2.89
N THR A 125 28.09 -34.78 -3.96
CA THR A 125 28.29 -33.82 -5.05
C THR A 125 26.99 -33.49 -5.76
N LYS A 126 26.16 -34.49 -6.07
CA LYS A 126 24.84 -34.27 -6.68
C LYS A 126 23.94 -33.43 -5.77
N TRP A 127 23.96 -33.69 -4.48
CA TRP A 127 23.18 -32.94 -3.50
C TRP A 127 23.63 -31.48 -3.41
N LEU A 128 24.95 -31.23 -3.38
CA LEU A 128 25.50 -29.88 -3.39
C LEU A 128 25.17 -29.11 -4.68
N GLU A 129 25.22 -29.77 -5.84
CA GLU A 129 24.82 -29.18 -7.12
C GLU A 129 23.34 -28.80 -7.14
N GLN A 130 22.47 -29.69 -6.66
CA GLN A 130 21.03 -29.40 -6.53
C GLN A 130 20.78 -28.24 -5.56
N MET A 131 21.46 -28.22 -4.42
CA MET A 131 21.35 -27.15 -3.43
C MET A 131 21.80 -25.81 -4.03
N LYS A 132 22.93 -25.79 -4.74
CA LYS A 132 23.44 -24.59 -5.42
C LYS A 132 22.48 -24.09 -6.49
N SER A 133 21.96 -24.97 -7.35
CA SER A 133 20.97 -24.60 -8.36
C SER A 133 19.68 -24.06 -7.75
N SER A 134 19.22 -24.63 -6.63
CA SER A 134 18.05 -24.14 -5.90
C SER A 134 18.30 -22.75 -5.32
N GLN A 135 19.48 -22.52 -4.72
CA GLN A 135 19.87 -21.23 -4.19
C GLN A 135 19.92 -20.16 -5.30
N GLU A 136 20.55 -20.46 -6.44
CA GLU A 136 20.60 -19.53 -7.58
C GLU A 136 19.21 -19.15 -8.11
N GLN A 137 18.25 -20.08 -8.08
CA GLN A 137 16.85 -19.78 -8.45
C GLN A 137 16.16 -18.89 -7.42
N GLN A 138 16.41 -19.12 -6.12
CA GLN A 138 15.87 -18.30 -5.05
C GLN A 138 16.44 -16.88 -5.09
N ASP A 139 17.74 -16.74 -5.33
CA ASP A 139 18.41 -15.44 -5.42
C ASP A 139 17.86 -14.62 -6.59
N LYS A 140 17.69 -15.22 -7.77
CA LYS A 140 17.04 -14.56 -8.92
C LYS A 140 15.61 -14.14 -8.63
N ALA A 141 14.83 -15.01 -7.99
CA ALA A 141 13.44 -14.69 -7.63
C ALA A 141 13.39 -13.52 -6.63
N LEU A 142 14.34 -13.45 -5.70
CA LEU A 142 14.48 -12.35 -4.75
C LEU A 142 14.86 -11.04 -5.45
N GLU A 143 15.85 -11.06 -6.34
CA GLU A 143 16.26 -9.88 -7.13
C GLU A 143 15.08 -9.33 -7.95
N GLU A 144 14.33 -10.19 -8.63
CA GLU A 144 13.14 -9.79 -9.39
C GLU A 144 12.05 -9.19 -8.48
N ALA A 145 11.84 -9.75 -7.29
CA ALA A 145 10.88 -9.23 -6.33
C ALA A 145 11.30 -7.86 -5.80
N MET A 146 12.59 -7.67 -5.49
CA MET A 146 13.15 -6.39 -5.07
C MET A 146 13.00 -5.32 -6.16
N TYR A 147 13.35 -5.66 -7.40
CA TYR A 147 13.19 -4.75 -8.54
C TYR A 147 11.74 -4.34 -8.76
N LYS A 148 10.79 -5.29 -8.68
CA LYS A 148 9.35 -4.99 -8.76
C LYS A 148 8.90 -4.09 -7.61
N TYR A 149 9.37 -4.34 -6.40
CA TYR A 149 9.04 -3.56 -5.22
C TYR A 149 9.56 -2.11 -5.33
N GLU A 150 10.81 -1.92 -5.72
CA GLU A 150 11.42 -0.61 -5.94
C GLU A 150 10.65 0.19 -7.01
N LYS A 151 10.35 -0.44 -8.15
CA LYS A 151 9.55 0.17 -9.21
C LYS A 151 8.18 0.60 -8.73
N ASN A 152 7.51 -0.23 -7.91
CA ASN A 152 6.20 0.08 -7.36
C ASN A 152 6.27 1.25 -6.37
N ILE A 153 7.30 1.30 -5.50
CA ILE A 153 7.49 2.45 -4.60
C ILE A 153 7.66 3.74 -5.39
N LEU A 154 8.54 3.75 -6.38
CA LEU A 154 8.79 4.94 -7.19
C LEU A 154 7.53 5.42 -7.90
N PHE A 155 6.74 4.47 -8.45
CA PHE A 155 5.45 4.79 -9.05
C PHE A 155 4.47 5.39 -8.03
N HIS A 156 4.29 4.76 -6.87
CA HIS A 156 3.41 5.25 -5.81
C HIS A 156 3.85 6.62 -5.27
N HIS A 157 5.16 6.85 -5.15
CA HIS A 157 5.71 8.13 -4.76
C HIS A 157 5.36 9.23 -5.77
N ALA A 158 5.59 8.97 -7.06
CA ALA A 158 5.27 9.92 -8.12
C ALA A 158 3.76 10.26 -8.18
N VAL A 159 2.89 9.25 -8.00
CA VAL A 159 1.44 9.47 -7.91
C VAL A 159 1.09 10.33 -6.70
N LYS A 160 1.71 10.08 -5.55
CA LYS A 160 1.48 10.85 -4.32
C LYS A 160 1.94 12.30 -4.46
N GLU A 161 3.11 12.54 -5.07
CA GLU A 161 3.60 13.89 -5.36
C GLU A 161 2.65 14.65 -6.28
N GLN A 162 2.13 14.01 -7.34
CA GLN A 162 1.13 14.61 -8.21
C GLN A 162 -0.15 14.99 -7.47
N GLN A 163 -0.62 14.12 -6.56
CA GLN A 163 -1.80 14.42 -5.73
C GLN A 163 -1.57 15.61 -4.79
N ILE A 164 -0.38 15.70 -4.18
CA ILE A 164 -0.01 16.86 -3.34
C ILE A 164 -0.07 18.14 -4.17
N LEU A 165 0.55 18.15 -5.36
CA LEU A 165 0.52 19.31 -6.27
C LEU A 165 -0.91 19.70 -6.67
N GLN A 166 -1.79 18.74 -6.91
CA GLN A 166 -3.20 19.02 -7.20
C GLN A 166 -3.96 19.58 -6.00
N ASN A 167 -3.69 19.07 -4.80
CA ASN A 167 -4.29 19.55 -3.57
C ASN A 167 -3.83 20.98 -3.25
N ASP A 168 -2.55 21.28 -3.44
CA ASP A 168 -2.00 22.63 -3.26
C ASP A 168 -2.64 23.62 -4.23
N LYS A 169 -2.88 23.23 -5.50
CA LYS A 169 -3.62 24.06 -6.45
C LYS A 169 -5.04 24.35 -5.99
N LYS A 170 -5.79 23.32 -5.57
CA LYS A 170 -7.15 23.48 -5.05
C LYS A 170 -7.18 24.34 -3.79
N LEU A 171 -6.18 24.21 -2.92
CA LEU A 171 -6.04 25.02 -1.73
C LEU A 171 -5.81 26.49 -2.08
N ASN A 172 -4.95 26.78 -3.06
CA ASN A 172 -4.73 28.13 -3.55
C ASN A 172 -6.00 28.75 -4.16
N GLU A 173 -6.71 28.00 -5.02
CA GLU A 173 -8.00 28.42 -5.59
C GLU A 173 -9.05 28.68 -4.50
N TRP A 174 -9.08 27.85 -3.46
CA TRP A 174 -9.99 28.03 -2.33
C TRP A 174 -9.64 29.28 -1.51
N ASN A 175 -8.36 29.50 -1.23
CA ASN A 175 -7.88 30.69 -0.52
C ASN A 175 -8.24 31.98 -1.30
N GLU A 176 -8.01 32.00 -2.61
CA GLU A 176 -8.37 33.13 -3.47
C GLU A 176 -9.89 33.38 -3.46
N ASN A 177 -10.70 32.32 -3.52
CA ASN A 177 -12.16 32.45 -3.41
C ASN A 177 -12.62 32.99 -2.06
N VAL A 178 -11.96 32.59 -0.96
CA VAL A 178 -12.26 33.10 0.39
C VAL A 178 -11.88 34.57 0.51
N GLU A 179 -10.71 34.96 0.01
CA GLU A 179 -10.28 36.36 -0.03
C GLU A 179 -11.26 37.22 -0.83
N ASN A 180 -11.63 36.79 -2.04
CA ASN A 180 -12.62 37.47 -2.88
C ASN A 180 -13.99 37.60 -2.19
N ALA A 181 -14.46 36.54 -1.52
CA ALA A 181 -15.73 36.58 -0.79
C ALA A 181 -15.67 37.55 0.40
N TYR A 182 -14.53 37.60 1.10
CA TYR A 182 -14.32 38.51 2.22
C TYR A 182 -14.27 39.97 1.75
N GLU A 183 -13.56 40.27 0.66
CA GLU A 183 -13.53 41.59 0.03
C GLU A 183 -14.93 42.04 -0.40
N ALA A 184 -15.72 41.15 -1.02
CA ALA A 184 -17.10 41.44 -1.40
C ALA A 184 -17.98 41.78 -0.18
N GLN A 185 -17.84 41.04 0.93
CA GLN A 185 -18.56 41.34 2.18
C GLN A 185 -18.16 42.70 2.75
N GLN A 186 -16.87 43.04 2.74
CA GLN A 186 -16.39 44.34 3.20
C GLN A 186 -16.87 45.48 2.30
N GLU A 187 -16.96 45.28 1.00
CA GLU A 187 -17.52 46.27 0.07
C GLU A 187 -19.01 46.52 0.35
N ILE A 188 -19.80 45.46 0.55
CA ILE A 188 -21.21 45.59 0.93
C ILE A 188 -21.37 46.36 2.25
N LEU A 189 -20.53 46.06 3.25
CA LEU A 189 -20.55 46.77 4.53
C LEU A 189 -20.26 48.27 4.35
N ARG A 190 -19.24 48.62 3.56
CA ARG A 190 -18.90 50.02 3.24
C ARG A 190 -20.05 50.74 2.53
N GLN A 191 -20.70 50.07 1.58
CA GLN A 191 -21.87 50.61 0.89
C GLN A 191 -23.05 50.84 1.83
N PHE A 192 -23.32 49.90 2.74
CA PHE A 192 -24.38 50.04 3.74
C PHE A 192 -24.09 51.20 4.71
N GLU A 193 -22.86 51.32 5.20
CA GLU A 193 -22.48 52.43 6.08
C GLU A 193 -22.58 53.78 5.38
N SER A 194 -22.14 53.89 4.13
CA SER A 194 -22.25 55.12 3.35
C SER A 194 -23.72 55.50 3.08
N SER A 195 -24.58 54.53 2.79
CA SER A 195 -26.02 54.74 2.59
C SER A 195 -26.70 55.13 3.89
N ARG A 196 -26.32 54.51 5.01
CA ARG A 196 -26.82 54.87 6.34
C ARG A 196 -26.43 56.30 6.72
N LYS A 197 -25.18 56.70 6.49
CA LYS A 197 -24.72 58.09 6.71
C LYS A 197 -25.56 59.08 5.89
N LYS A 198 -25.72 58.83 4.58
CA LYS A 198 -26.59 59.66 3.71
C LYS A 198 -28.03 59.76 4.21
N ASN A 199 -28.62 58.65 4.67
CA ASN A 199 -30.00 58.66 5.19
C ASN A 199 -30.12 59.47 6.49
N ILE A 200 -29.11 59.40 7.37
CA ILE A 200 -29.04 60.23 8.58
C ILE A 200 -28.92 61.70 8.19
N ASP A 201 -28.04 62.04 7.26
CA ASP A 201 -27.84 63.41 6.79
C ASP A 201 -29.15 64.00 6.19
N ILE A 202 -29.84 63.24 5.33
CA ILE A 202 -31.14 63.64 4.76
C ILE A 202 -32.20 63.81 5.86
N SER A 203 -32.22 62.93 6.86
CA SER A 203 -33.18 63.04 7.97
C SER A 203 -32.90 64.25 8.86
N LEU A 204 -31.64 64.59 9.08
CA LEU A 204 -31.24 65.80 9.81
C LEU A 204 -31.63 67.06 9.03
N GLU A 205 -31.42 67.07 7.72
CA GLU A 205 -31.78 68.17 6.83
C GLU A 205 -33.30 68.41 6.83
N LYS A 206 -34.12 67.35 6.67
CA LYS A 206 -35.59 67.43 6.78
C LYS A 206 -36.06 67.93 8.15
N ASN A 207 -35.43 67.48 9.24
CA ASN A 207 -35.76 67.96 10.58
C ASN A 207 -35.46 69.46 10.73
N ASN A 208 -34.34 69.94 10.18
CA ASN A 208 -34.01 71.36 10.18
C ASN A 208 -35.04 72.17 9.39
N GLU A 209 -35.48 71.70 8.21
CA GLU A 209 -36.55 72.34 7.43
C GLU A 209 -37.87 72.43 8.21
N LEU A 210 -38.26 71.36 8.92
CA LEU A 210 -39.47 71.34 9.73
C LEU A 210 -39.40 72.32 10.92
N ILE A 211 -38.24 72.45 11.55
CA ILE A 211 -38.02 73.43 12.63
C ILE A 211 -38.20 74.86 12.10
N ILE A 212 -37.57 75.18 10.96
CA ILE A 212 -37.70 76.48 10.30
C ILE A 212 -39.17 76.79 9.94
N ALA A 213 -39.90 75.81 9.40
CA ALA A 213 -41.30 75.97 9.05
C ALA A 213 -42.20 76.21 10.28
N LYS A 214 -41.94 75.50 11.39
CA LYS A 214 -42.64 75.73 12.67
C LYS A 214 -42.40 77.15 13.19
N ASP A 215 -41.14 77.58 13.25
CA ASP A 215 -40.78 78.94 13.66
C ASP A 215 -41.47 80.01 12.80
N TYR A 216 -41.59 79.76 11.50
CA TYR A 216 -42.29 80.66 10.57
C TYR A 216 -43.80 80.72 10.84
N ILE A 217 -44.46 79.57 11.07
CA ILE A 217 -45.89 79.51 11.39
C ILE A 217 -46.18 80.22 12.72
N ASP A 218 -45.33 80.03 13.73
CA ASP A 218 -45.55 80.63 15.04
C ASP A 218 -45.39 82.16 14.99
N LYS A 219 -44.43 82.68 14.21
CA LYS A 219 -44.33 84.12 13.91
C LYS A 219 -45.58 84.69 13.23
N ILE A 220 -46.18 83.96 12.29
CA ILE A 220 -47.44 84.38 11.65
C ILE A 220 -48.59 84.42 12.66
N LYS A 221 -48.68 83.42 13.55
CA LYS A 221 -49.73 83.37 14.58
C LYS A 221 -49.58 84.52 15.58
N GLU A 222 -48.37 84.81 16.03
CA GLU A 222 -48.07 85.91 16.94
C GLU A 222 -48.48 87.27 16.32
N ALA A 223 -48.09 87.51 15.06
CA ALA A 223 -48.51 88.69 14.31
C ALA A 223 -50.03 88.79 14.07
N ALA A 224 -50.73 87.66 13.98
CA ALA A 224 -52.18 87.61 13.84
C ALA A 224 -52.93 87.83 15.17
N THR A 225 -52.35 87.44 16.30
CA THR A 225 -52.97 87.65 17.62
C THR A 225 -52.84 89.09 18.11
N ASP A 226 -51.71 89.75 17.84
CA ASP A 226 -51.48 91.15 18.24
C ASP A 226 -52.36 92.13 17.45
N ASN A 227 -52.72 91.79 16.22
CA ASN A 227 -53.54 92.63 15.34
C ASN A 227 -55.06 92.46 15.49
N LYS A 228 -55.56 91.86 16.58
CA LYS A 228 -57.03 91.75 16.83
C LYS A 228 -57.78 93.09 16.85
N TYR A 229 -57.09 94.22 16.93
CA TYR A 229 -57.69 95.55 16.84
C TYR A 229 -57.73 96.15 15.43
N ASP A 230 -57.08 95.54 14.44
CA ASP A 230 -57.17 95.97 13.04
C ASP A 230 -58.01 94.98 12.23
N ASN A 231 -59.12 95.49 11.69
CA ASN A 231 -60.21 94.71 11.11
C ASN A 231 -59.88 94.12 9.72
N SER A 232 -58.66 93.65 9.48
CA SER A 232 -58.25 93.04 8.21
C SER A 232 -58.73 91.59 8.13
N LYS A 233 -59.99 91.39 7.73
CA LYS A 233 -60.51 90.06 7.35
C LYS A 233 -59.98 89.68 5.96
N CYS A 234 -58.95 88.83 5.92
CA CYS A 234 -58.50 88.20 4.67
C CYS A 234 -59.49 87.09 4.27
N PHE A 235 -60.14 87.24 3.12
CA PHE A 235 -61.06 86.21 2.58
C PHE A 235 -60.28 85.15 1.80
N ILE A 236 -60.41 83.90 2.23
CA ILE A 236 -59.85 82.72 1.55
C ILE A 236 -60.83 82.32 0.45
N TYR A 237 -60.45 82.50 -0.81
CA TYR A 237 -61.23 81.97 -1.93
C TYR A 237 -60.95 80.47 -2.11
N PRO A 238 -61.97 79.65 -2.37
CA PRO A 238 -61.77 78.22 -2.61
C PRO A 238 -60.94 78.01 -3.89
N ALA A 239 -60.00 77.05 -3.81
CA ALA A 239 -58.97 76.80 -4.84
C ALA A 239 -59.54 76.56 -6.26
N SER A 240 -60.80 76.14 -6.37
CA SER A 240 -61.53 75.99 -7.64
C SER A 240 -61.69 77.28 -8.43
N SER A 241 -61.55 78.44 -7.77
CA SER A 241 -61.77 79.77 -8.37
C SER A 241 -60.49 80.42 -8.91
N ALA A 242 -59.32 79.83 -8.64
CA ALA A 242 -58.04 80.32 -9.11
C ALA A 242 -57.51 79.38 -10.20
N PRO A 243 -57.17 79.87 -11.41
CA PRO A 243 -56.74 79.02 -12.53
C PRO A 243 -55.45 78.21 -12.26
N CYS A 244 -54.78 78.44 -11.11
CA CYS A 244 -53.61 77.68 -10.67
C CYS A 244 -53.61 77.35 -9.16
N GLY A 245 -54.74 77.42 -8.46
CA GLY A 245 -54.83 77.10 -7.03
C GLY A 245 -54.02 78.01 -6.08
N ALA A 246 -53.37 79.06 -6.60
CA ALA A 246 -52.58 79.99 -5.81
C ALA A 246 -53.46 81.11 -5.20
N CYS A 247 -53.16 81.47 -3.96
CA CYS A 247 -53.79 82.55 -3.22
C CYS A 247 -53.51 83.90 -3.90
N THR A 248 -54.41 84.39 -4.76
CA THR A 248 -54.28 85.73 -5.33
C THR A 248 -54.79 86.78 -4.34
N SER A 249 -53.94 87.12 -3.38
CA SER A 249 -54.11 88.31 -2.53
C SER A 249 -53.72 89.58 -3.32
N ALA A 250 -54.44 89.87 -4.40
CA ALA A 250 -54.30 91.15 -5.10
C ALA A 250 -55.54 91.99 -4.80
N GLY A 251 -55.35 93.10 -4.09
CA GLY A 251 -56.39 94.02 -3.62
C GLY A 251 -57.33 94.50 -4.71
N ALA A 252 -58.42 93.77 -4.90
CA ALA A 252 -59.51 94.18 -5.78
C ALA A 252 -60.43 95.15 -5.04
N ILE A 253 -60.31 96.42 -5.43
CA ILE A 253 -61.15 97.57 -5.08
C ILE A 253 -62.64 97.20 -5.18
N ILE A 254 -63.42 97.61 -4.17
CA ILE A 254 -64.86 97.40 -4.04
C ILE A 254 -65.57 97.74 -5.35
N HIS A 255 -66.17 96.75 -6.02
CA HIS A 255 -67.02 97.03 -7.18
C HIS A 255 -68.26 97.81 -6.75
N HIS A 256 -68.37 99.03 -7.28
CA HIS A 256 -69.52 99.91 -7.12
C HIS A 256 -70.75 99.23 -7.75
N ARG A 257 -71.56 98.54 -6.93
CA ARG A 257 -72.82 97.93 -7.38
C ARG A 257 -73.84 99.05 -7.60
N ARG A 258 -74.29 99.25 -8.84
CA ARG A 258 -75.51 100.03 -9.12
C ARG A 258 -76.66 99.49 -8.27
N TYR A 259 -77.34 100.39 -7.56
CA TYR A 259 -78.53 100.09 -6.78
C TYR A 259 -79.58 99.46 -7.70
N LYS A 260 -79.91 98.18 -7.46
CA LYS A 260 -81.05 97.50 -8.09
C LYS A 260 -82.21 97.54 -7.10
N GLU A 261 -83.31 98.17 -7.49
CA GLU A 261 -84.56 98.13 -6.72
C GLU A 261 -85.01 96.69 -6.44
N LYS A 262 -85.62 96.49 -5.26
CA LYS A 262 -86.08 95.18 -4.80
C LYS A 262 -87.11 94.61 -5.76
N ARG A 263 -86.77 93.53 -6.49
CA ARG A 263 -87.75 92.68 -7.15
C ARG A 263 -88.67 92.08 -6.09
N ARG A 264 -89.98 92.31 -6.23
CA ARG A 264 -91.03 91.72 -5.40
C ARG A 264 -90.84 90.19 -5.37
N LYS A 265 -90.83 89.62 -4.18
CA LYS A 265 -90.78 88.17 -3.97
C LYS A 265 -91.97 87.55 -4.70
N LYS A 266 -91.71 86.65 -5.65
CA LYS A 266 -92.72 85.71 -6.10
C LYS A 266 -92.72 84.58 -5.09
N GLU A 267 -93.78 84.52 -4.30
CA GLU A 267 -94.12 83.38 -3.48
C GLU A 267 -94.34 82.20 -4.43
N TYR A 268 -93.40 81.27 -4.47
CA TYR A 268 -93.67 79.93 -4.96
C TYR A 268 -93.74 79.04 -3.74
N SER A 269 -94.97 78.81 -3.31
CA SER A 269 -95.34 77.67 -2.49
C SER A 269 -94.98 76.40 -3.26
N LEU A 270 -93.99 75.65 -2.81
CA LEU A 270 -93.89 74.23 -3.12
C LEU A 270 -94.31 73.49 -1.86
N CYS A 271 -95.55 73.01 -1.91
CA CYS A 271 -96.16 72.08 -0.99
C CYS A 271 -95.40 70.75 -0.98
N LEU A 272 -95.38 70.12 0.21
CA LEU A 272 -95.15 68.69 0.51
C LEU A 272 -94.23 67.90 -0.44
#